data_AF-A0A2T0RP37-F1
#
_entry.id   AF-A0A2T0RP37-F1
#
_cell.length_a   1.000
_cell.length_b   1.000
_cell.length_c   1.000
_cell.angle_alpha   90.00
_cell.angle_beta   90.00
_cell.angle_gamma   90.00
#
_symmetry.space_group_name_H-M   'P 1'
#
loop_
_entity.id
_entity.type
_entity.pdbx_description
1 polymer ?
#
loop_
_entity_poly.entity_id
_entity_poly.type
_entity_poly.pdbx_seq_one_letter_code
_entity_poly.pdbx_strand_id
1 'polypeptide(L)'
;MPRRRLLAAAAALAALPMSGLSADGLTTGVLSRAVELPAHEWLSAVRTTPDAEPDVFVTDGCSGGMSSLWTYTAERYPAFAEAHNGVPPWESCCVTHDRAYHTGGDDPDPEASYAARVSADEALRACVAATADDRDAILRDLYGMTEPQVRLAYEAIATAMFQAVRLGGGPCTGLPWRWGFGYPHCWSRAKE
;
A
#
# COMPACT_ATOMS: atom_id res chain seq x y z
N MET A 1 -22.03 49.84 55.75
CA MET A 1 -22.20 48.37 55.73
C MET A 1 -21.49 47.81 54.50
N PRO A 2 -20.43 47.00 54.65
CA PRO A 2 -19.63 46.54 53.51
C PRO A 2 -20.23 45.30 52.83
N ARG A 3 -20.30 45.35 51.50
CA ARG A 3 -20.65 44.22 50.62
C ARG A 3 -19.50 43.21 50.62
N ARG A 4 -19.70 42.02 51.21
CA ARG A 4 -18.77 40.88 51.06
C ARG A 4 -18.97 40.26 49.67
N ARG A 5 -17.92 40.35 48.83
CA ARG A 5 -17.82 39.63 47.56
C ARG A 5 -17.35 38.20 47.86
N LEU A 6 -18.11 37.20 47.42
CA LEU A 6 -17.72 35.79 47.42
C LEU A 6 -16.64 35.57 46.36
N LEU A 7 -15.48 35.07 46.78
CA LEU A 7 -14.43 34.57 45.90
C LEU A 7 -14.82 33.14 45.47
N ALA A 8 -15.15 32.95 44.19
CA ALA A 8 -15.24 31.62 43.60
C ALA A 8 -13.83 31.19 43.18
N ALA A 9 -13.30 30.13 43.79
CA ALA A 9 -12.06 29.49 43.38
C ALA A 9 -12.30 28.71 42.08
N ALA A 10 -11.62 29.09 41.00
CA ALA A 10 -11.62 28.37 39.75
C ALA A 10 -10.67 27.16 39.87
N ALA A 11 -11.21 25.94 39.79
CA ALA A 11 -10.43 24.73 39.62
C ALA A 11 -9.98 24.63 38.16
N ALA A 12 -8.68 24.75 37.90
CA ALA A 12 -8.10 24.49 36.60
C ALA A 12 -7.91 22.97 36.43
N LEU A 13 -8.79 22.32 35.67
CA LEU A 13 -8.50 21.00 35.10
C LEU A 13 -7.61 21.20 33.86
N ALA A 14 -6.34 20.81 33.97
CA ALA A 14 -5.49 20.64 32.81
C ALA A 14 -5.93 19.39 32.03
N ALA A 15 -6.62 19.58 30.91
CA ALA A 15 -6.87 18.52 29.95
C ALA A 15 -5.62 18.36 29.07
N LEU A 16 -4.88 17.26 29.26
CA LEU A 16 -3.89 16.79 28.31
C LEU A 16 -4.63 16.17 27.10
N PRO A 17 -4.33 16.56 25.85
CA PRO A 17 -4.87 15.87 24.69
C PRO A 17 -4.15 14.51 24.56
N MET A 18 -4.89 13.42 24.79
CA MET A 18 -4.51 12.10 24.32
C MET A 18 -4.70 12.09 22.80
N SER A 19 -3.60 12.10 22.06
CA SER A 19 -3.59 11.90 20.61
C SER A 19 -4.25 10.55 20.28
N GLY A 20 -5.30 10.61 19.47
CA GLY A 20 -6.15 9.46 19.14
C GLY A 20 -5.46 8.42 18.28
N LEU A 21 -5.42 7.18 18.77
CA LEU A 21 -5.54 6.02 17.92
C LEU A 21 -7.04 5.83 17.66
N SER A 22 -7.48 6.04 16.42
CA SER A 22 -8.88 5.80 16.05
C SER A 22 -9.19 4.30 16.17
N ALA A 23 -10.21 3.96 16.96
CA ALA A 23 -10.68 2.58 17.14
C ALA A 23 -10.98 1.87 15.80
N ASP A 24 -11.39 2.62 14.78
CA ASP A 24 -11.69 2.12 13.43
C ASP A 24 -10.48 1.54 12.69
N GLY A 25 -9.27 2.09 12.92
CA GLY A 25 -8.04 1.56 12.31
C GLY A 25 -7.61 0.24 12.95
N LEU A 26 -7.77 0.14 14.27
CA LEU A 26 -7.45 -1.07 15.03
C LEU A 26 -8.41 -2.21 14.70
N THR A 27 -9.71 -1.95 14.57
CA THR A 27 -10.71 -2.97 14.21
C THR A 27 -10.53 -3.47 12.77
N THR A 28 -10.25 -2.57 11.82
CA THR A 28 -10.02 -2.92 10.41
C THR A 28 -8.75 -3.76 10.25
N GLY A 29 -7.67 -3.42 10.95
CA GLY A 29 -6.42 -4.19 10.93
C GLY A 29 -6.56 -5.59 11.54
N VAL A 30 -7.28 -5.71 12.66
CA VAL A 30 -7.54 -7.01 13.31
C VAL A 30 -8.42 -7.90 12.41
N LEU A 31 -9.43 -7.34 11.75
CA LEU A 31 -10.29 -8.08 10.83
C LEU A 31 -9.54 -8.55 9.58
N SER A 32 -8.76 -7.66 8.93
CA SER A 32 -7.92 -7.99 7.78
C SER A 32 -6.95 -9.13 8.11
N ARG A 33 -6.28 -9.05 9.28
CA ARG A 33 -5.41 -10.12 9.77
C ARG A 33 -6.14 -11.45 9.94
N ALA A 34 -7.29 -11.46 10.60
CA ALA A 34 -8.06 -12.69 10.83
C ALA A 34 -8.52 -13.35 9.53
N VAL A 35 -8.81 -12.55 8.49
CA VAL A 35 -9.22 -13.05 7.17
C VAL A 35 -8.03 -13.58 6.36
N GLU A 36 -6.87 -12.92 6.41
CA GLU A 36 -5.71 -13.26 5.58
C GLU A 36 -4.81 -14.36 6.14
N LEU A 37 -4.75 -14.51 7.47
CA LEU A 37 -3.84 -15.47 8.13
C LEU A 37 -3.94 -16.91 7.61
N PRO A 38 -5.14 -17.50 7.37
CA PRO A 38 -5.22 -18.85 6.82
C PRO A 38 -4.51 -19.01 5.47
N ALA A 39 -4.52 -17.98 4.62
CA ALA A 39 -3.82 -18.01 3.35
C ALA A 39 -2.30 -17.85 3.52
N HIS A 40 -1.85 -17.10 4.53
CA HIS A 40 -0.43 -17.07 4.92
C HIS A 40 0.04 -18.42 5.46
N GLU A 41 -0.79 -19.16 6.21
CA GLU A 41 -0.48 -20.54 6.63
C GLU A 41 -0.30 -21.48 5.43
N TRP A 42 -1.16 -21.37 4.41
CA TRP A 42 -1.03 -22.19 3.19
C TRP A 42 0.21 -21.83 2.37
N LEU A 43 0.53 -20.54 2.25
CA LEU A 43 1.77 -20.10 1.62
C LEU A 43 2.99 -20.60 2.39
N SER A 44 2.98 -20.53 3.72
CA SER A 44 4.04 -21.05 4.59
C SER A 44 4.30 -22.54 4.34
N ALA A 45 3.24 -23.34 4.23
CA ALA A 45 3.34 -24.77 3.92
C ALA A 45 4.01 -25.05 2.56
N VAL A 46 3.78 -24.20 1.54
CA VAL A 46 4.46 -24.33 0.24
C VAL A 46 5.93 -23.93 0.37
N ARG A 47 6.21 -22.80 1.02
CA ARG A 47 7.55 -22.21 1.17
C ARG A 47 8.51 -23.03 2.04
N THR A 48 7.99 -23.97 2.82
CA THR A 48 8.78 -24.84 3.71
C THR A 48 9.03 -26.23 3.12
N THR A 49 8.61 -26.49 1.88
CA THR A 49 8.97 -27.75 1.19
C THR A 49 10.44 -27.75 0.76
N PRO A 50 11.10 -28.93 0.66
CA PRO A 50 12.55 -28.99 0.41
C PRO A 50 13.03 -28.33 -0.89
N ASP A 51 12.17 -28.28 -1.90
CA ASP A 51 12.45 -27.70 -3.22
C ASP A 51 11.78 -26.33 -3.40
N ALA A 52 11.38 -25.69 -2.30
CA ALA A 52 10.70 -24.39 -2.33
C ALA A 52 11.67 -23.24 -2.60
N GLU A 53 11.96 -23.00 -3.87
CA GLU A 53 12.58 -21.76 -4.33
C GLU A 53 11.56 -20.95 -5.13
N PRO A 54 11.57 -19.61 -5.01
CA PRO A 54 10.76 -18.78 -5.89
C PRO A 54 11.31 -18.87 -7.32
N ASP A 55 10.41 -18.89 -8.29
CA ASP A 55 10.74 -18.83 -9.72
C ASP A 55 11.51 -17.54 -10.06
N VAL A 56 11.90 -17.40 -11.33
CA VAL A 56 12.56 -16.17 -11.80
C VAL A 56 11.59 -14.99 -11.71
N PHE A 57 12.04 -13.91 -11.08
CA PHE A 57 11.25 -12.68 -10.95
C PHE A 57 10.84 -12.11 -12.31
N VAL A 58 9.53 -11.84 -12.44
CA VAL A 58 8.91 -11.14 -13.57
C VAL A 58 7.99 -10.04 -13.04
N THR A 59 7.85 -8.95 -13.80
CA THR A 59 6.97 -7.81 -13.48
C THR A 59 6.41 -7.24 -14.78
N ASP A 60 5.16 -6.78 -14.73
CA ASP A 60 4.50 -6.03 -15.81
C ASP A 60 4.48 -4.51 -15.53
N GLY A 61 5.30 -4.05 -14.57
CA GLY A 61 5.32 -2.68 -14.09
C GLY A 61 4.31 -2.51 -12.96
N CYS A 62 3.29 -1.69 -13.17
CA CYS A 62 2.16 -1.64 -12.27
C CYS A 62 1.07 -2.63 -12.72
N SER A 63 0.88 -3.65 -11.88
CA SER A 63 -0.07 -4.76 -12.02
C SER A 63 -1.47 -4.36 -12.48
N GLY A 64 -2.19 -5.32 -13.07
CA GLY A 64 -3.55 -5.12 -13.59
C GLY A 64 -3.58 -4.42 -14.96
N GLY A 65 -2.43 -4.38 -15.66
CA GLY A 65 -2.31 -3.76 -16.97
C GLY A 65 -2.21 -2.22 -16.96
N MET A 66 -1.99 -1.61 -15.79
CA MET A 66 -1.92 -0.14 -15.68
C MET A 66 -0.74 0.43 -16.48
N SER A 67 0.45 -0.15 -16.35
CA SER A 67 1.62 0.28 -17.13
C SER A 67 1.41 0.12 -18.63
N SER A 68 0.82 -1.00 -19.06
CA SER A 68 0.49 -1.25 -20.47
C SER A 68 -0.52 -0.24 -21.02
N LEU A 69 -1.59 0.05 -20.29
CA LEU A 69 -2.60 1.03 -20.70
C LEU A 69 -2.05 2.46 -20.74
N TRP A 70 -1.17 2.81 -19.80
CA TRP A 70 -0.48 4.09 -19.78
C TRP A 70 0.41 4.25 -21.00
N THR A 71 1.28 3.25 -21.26
CA THR A 71 2.21 3.24 -22.40
C THR A 71 1.44 3.34 -23.71
N TYR A 72 0.39 2.54 -23.88
CA TYR A 72 -0.50 2.60 -25.05
C TYR A 72 -1.10 4.00 -25.25
N THR A 73 -1.53 4.66 -24.17
CA THR A 73 -2.07 6.02 -24.22
C THR A 73 -1.00 7.03 -24.61
N ALA A 74 0.19 6.94 -24.02
CA ALA A 74 1.31 7.83 -24.31
C ALA A 74 1.78 7.71 -25.78
N GLU A 75 1.87 6.49 -26.32
CA GLU A 75 2.22 6.26 -27.72
C GLU A 75 1.19 6.84 -28.70
N ARG A 76 -0.10 6.81 -28.32
CA ARG A 76 -1.20 7.27 -29.18
C ARG A 76 -1.40 8.79 -29.14
N TYR A 77 -1.07 9.43 -28.02
CA TYR A 77 -1.34 10.83 -27.75
C TYR A 77 -0.05 11.55 -27.29
N PRO A 78 0.71 12.17 -28.22
CA PRO A 78 2.00 12.81 -27.88
C PRO A 78 1.91 13.86 -26.77
N ALA A 79 0.82 14.63 -26.71
CA ALA A 79 0.58 15.61 -25.64
C ALA A 79 0.45 14.94 -24.26
N PHE A 80 -0.09 13.73 -24.19
CA PHE A 80 -0.12 12.95 -22.95
C PHE A 80 1.30 12.51 -22.57
N ALA A 81 2.08 11.97 -23.51
CA ALA A 81 3.45 11.55 -23.25
C ALA A 81 4.35 12.71 -22.80
N GLU A 82 4.18 13.90 -23.39
CA GLU A 82 4.90 15.11 -22.99
C GLU A 82 4.49 15.56 -21.58
N ALA A 83 3.18 15.50 -21.27
CA ALA A 83 2.66 15.90 -19.96
C ALA A 83 3.01 14.90 -18.85
N HIS A 84 2.98 13.60 -19.15
CA HIS A 84 2.89 12.53 -18.16
C HIS A 84 3.94 11.42 -18.32
N ASN A 85 4.91 11.60 -19.23
CA ASN A 85 5.90 10.61 -19.62
C ASN A 85 5.29 9.39 -20.34
N GLY A 86 6.18 8.52 -20.85
CA GLY A 86 5.79 7.28 -21.55
C GLY A 86 5.26 6.18 -20.64
N VAL A 87 5.53 6.23 -19.34
CA VAL A 87 5.12 5.24 -18.33
C VAL A 87 4.61 5.96 -17.07
N PRO A 88 3.86 5.28 -16.19
CA PRO A 88 3.40 5.89 -14.94
C PRO A 88 4.59 6.44 -14.14
N PRO A 89 4.55 7.69 -13.64
CA PRO A 89 5.65 8.28 -12.88
C PRO A 89 6.07 7.49 -11.63
N TRP A 90 5.20 6.61 -11.13
CA TRP A 90 5.43 5.74 -9.97
C TRP A 90 5.69 4.27 -10.33
N GLU A 91 5.97 3.93 -11.60
CA GLU A 91 6.18 2.55 -12.03
C GLU A 91 7.30 1.84 -11.26
N SER A 92 8.36 2.55 -10.91
CA SER A 92 9.45 2.02 -10.09
C SER A 92 9.00 1.60 -8.68
N CYS A 93 7.99 2.27 -8.11
CA CYS A 93 7.37 1.89 -6.85
C CYS A 93 6.65 0.54 -6.98
N CYS A 94 5.93 0.33 -8.08
CA CYS A 94 5.26 -0.93 -8.38
C CYS A 94 6.26 -2.07 -8.57
N VAL A 95 7.32 -1.88 -9.35
CA VAL A 95 8.36 -2.91 -9.55
C VAL A 95 9.03 -3.30 -8.23
N THR A 96 9.24 -2.34 -7.32
CA THR A 96 9.80 -2.62 -5.98
C THR A 96 8.81 -3.43 -5.14
N HIS A 97 7.52 -3.09 -5.19
CA HIS A 97 6.45 -3.81 -4.52
C HIS A 97 6.28 -5.24 -5.05
N ASP A 98 6.31 -5.42 -6.38
CA ASP A 98 6.28 -6.72 -7.04
C ASP A 98 7.42 -7.62 -6.56
N ARG A 99 8.62 -7.10 -6.31
CA ARG A 99 9.73 -7.90 -5.77
C ARG A 99 9.43 -8.44 -4.37
N ALA A 100 8.82 -7.62 -3.51
CA ALA A 100 8.40 -8.08 -2.19
C ALA A 100 7.28 -9.12 -2.30
N TYR A 101 6.33 -8.89 -3.21
CA TYR A 101 5.24 -9.81 -3.48
C TYR A 101 5.70 -11.12 -4.09
N HIS A 102 6.73 -11.10 -4.92
CA HIS A 102 7.31 -12.30 -5.51
C HIS A 102 7.86 -13.24 -4.43
N THR A 103 8.64 -12.69 -3.48
CA THR A 103 9.29 -13.48 -2.44
C THR A 103 8.39 -13.81 -1.26
N GLY A 104 7.28 -13.08 -1.07
CA GLY A 104 6.37 -13.32 0.05
C GLY A 104 6.93 -12.97 1.42
N GLY A 105 7.96 -12.11 1.47
CA GLY A 105 8.75 -11.77 2.66
C GLY A 105 9.81 -12.82 2.99
N ASP A 106 10.82 -12.45 3.78
CA ASP A 106 11.96 -13.35 4.06
C ASP A 106 11.57 -14.53 4.97
N ASP A 107 10.77 -14.26 6.01
CA ASP A 107 10.32 -15.25 6.96
C ASP A 107 9.02 -15.93 6.47
N PRO A 108 8.99 -17.27 6.33
CA PRO A 108 7.78 -18.01 5.96
C PRO A 108 6.79 -18.18 7.12
N ASP A 109 7.11 -17.80 8.35
CA ASP A 109 6.13 -17.79 9.45
C ASP A 109 4.88 -16.97 9.05
N PRO A 110 3.65 -17.49 9.28
CA PRO A 110 2.44 -16.81 8.82
C PRO A 110 2.26 -15.38 9.34
N GLU A 111 2.65 -15.11 10.59
CA GLU A 111 2.53 -13.77 11.18
C GLU A 111 3.59 -12.83 10.62
N ALA A 112 4.83 -13.31 10.51
CA ALA A 112 5.91 -12.55 9.89
C ALA A 112 5.61 -12.23 8.42
N SER A 113 5.06 -13.20 7.68
CA SER A 113 4.65 -13.04 6.29
C SER A 113 3.50 -12.03 6.13
N TYR A 114 2.50 -12.05 7.02
CA TYR A 114 1.43 -11.05 7.05
C TYR A 114 1.98 -9.65 7.34
N ALA A 115 2.86 -9.52 8.34
CA ALA A 115 3.49 -8.25 8.68
C ALA A 115 4.34 -7.71 7.53
N ALA A 116 5.11 -8.57 6.85
CA ALA A 116 5.91 -8.20 5.68
C ALA A 116 5.03 -7.71 4.52
N ARG A 117 3.88 -8.35 4.30
CA ARG A 117 2.90 -7.92 3.28
C ARG A 117 2.36 -6.52 3.58
N VAL A 118 1.92 -6.27 4.82
CA VAL A 118 1.44 -4.95 5.25
C VAL A 118 2.53 -3.90 5.07
N SER A 119 3.76 -4.20 5.48
CA SER A 119 4.90 -3.30 5.32
C SER A 119 5.22 -2.99 3.85
N ALA A 120 5.16 -3.99 2.97
CA ALA A 120 5.34 -3.79 1.53
C ALA A 120 4.25 -2.87 0.94
N ASP A 121 2.99 -3.07 1.34
CA ASP A 121 1.86 -2.26 0.88
C ASP A 121 1.97 -0.80 1.36
N GLU A 122 2.38 -0.58 2.60
CA GLU A 122 2.64 0.75 3.15
C GLU A 122 3.83 1.43 2.47
N ALA A 123 4.90 0.68 2.16
CA ALA A 123 6.04 1.19 1.42
C ALA A 123 5.66 1.62 0.00
N LEU A 124 4.80 0.85 -0.69
CA LEU A 124 4.23 1.24 -1.99
C LEU A 124 3.46 2.56 -1.87
N ARG A 125 2.56 2.67 -0.88
CA ARG A 125 1.78 3.89 -0.63
C ARG A 125 2.68 5.11 -0.44
N ALA A 126 3.70 4.99 0.40
CA ALA A 126 4.63 6.07 0.67
C ALA A 126 5.42 6.48 -0.60
N CYS A 127 5.91 5.50 -1.36
CA CYS A 127 6.66 5.75 -2.60
C CYS A 127 5.80 6.46 -3.66
N VAL A 128 4.56 6.01 -3.86
CA VAL A 128 3.63 6.63 -4.82
C VAL A 128 3.28 8.05 -4.40
N ALA A 129 3.05 8.31 -3.10
CA ALA A 129 2.78 9.66 -2.60
C ALA A 129 3.98 10.59 -2.84
N ALA A 130 5.21 10.10 -2.60
CA ALA A 130 6.45 10.85 -2.80
C ALA A 130 6.71 11.21 -4.28
N THR A 131 6.08 10.52 -5.24
CA THR A 131 6.14 10.88 -6.66
C THR A 131 5.65 12.31 -6.93
N ALA A 132 4.86 12.88 -6.02
CA ALA A 132 4.47 14.27 -6.07
C ALA A 132 5.68 15.23 -6.11
N ASP A 133 6.78 14.91 -5.43
CA ASP A 133 7.93 15.82 -5.29
C ASP A 133 8.59 16.07 -6.64
N ASP A 134 8.74 15.01 -7.44
CA ASP A 134 9.30 15.08 -8.80
C ASP A 134 8.33 15.69 -9.82
N ARG A 135 7.04 15.72 -9.49
CA ARG A 135 5.95 16.09 -10.41
C ARG A 135 5.33 17.44 -10.12
N ASP A 136 5.64 18.06 -8.98
CA ASP A 136 5.06 19.31 -8.52
C ASP A 136 5.18 20.42 -9.56
N ALA A 137 6.42 20.78 -9.94
CA ALA A 137 6.67 21.86 -10.88
C ALA A 137 5.97 21.62 -12.23
N ILE A 138 5.98 20.37 -12.72
CA ILE A 138 5.40 19.99 -14.00
C ILE A 138 3.88 20.14 -13.98
N LEU A 139 3.21 19.60 -12.96
CA LEU A 139 1.75 19.64 -12.89
C LEU A 139 1.21 21.05 -12.60
N ARG A 140 1.96 21.87 -11.88
CA ARG A 140 1.63 23.28 -11.65
C ARG A 140 1.69 24.08 -12.95
N ASP A 141 2.72 23.85 -13.77
CA ASP A 141 2.86 24.50 -15.08
C ASP A 141 1.78 24.03 -16.06
N LEU A 142 1.57 22.72 -16.18
CA LEU A 142 0.64 22.14 -17.15
C LEU A 142 -0.84 22.35 -16.81
N TYR A 143 -1.21 22.25 -15.53
CA TYR A 143 -2.61 22.25 -15.09
C TYR A 143 -2.99 23.43 -14.21
N GLY A 144 -2.07 24.36 -13.93
CA GLY A 144 -2.34 25.50 -13.04
C GLY A 144 -2.65 25.07 -11.60
N MET A 145 -2.23 23.85 -11.22
CA MET A 145 -2.45 23.34 -9.87
C MET A 145 -1.59 24.12 -8.86
N THR A 146 -2.02 24.13 -7.60
CA THR A 146 -1.20 24.54 -6.47
C THR A 146 -0.45 23.34 -5.91
N GLU A 147 0.67 23.59 -5.22
CA GLU A 147 1.44 22.52 -4.56
C GLU A 147 0.56 21.63 -3.63
N PRO A 148 -0.33 22.20 -2.77
CA PRO A 148 -1.26 21.39 -1.99
C PRO A 148 -2.19 20.50 -2.83
N GLN A 149 -2.61 20.97 -4.02
CA GLN A 149 -3.46 20.17 -4.91
C GLN A 149 -2.67 19.00 -5.53
N VAL A 150 -1.40 19.20 -5.87
CA VAL A 150 -0.55 18.11 -6.39
C VAL A 150 -0.33 17.06 -5.32
N ARG A 151 0.01 17.46 -4.09
CA ARG A 151 0.18 16.53 -2.95
C ARG A 151 -1.09 15.74 -2.69
N LEU A 152 -2.25 16.41 -2.64
CA LEU A 152 -3.54 15.75 -2.43
C LEU A 152 -3.87 14.74 -3.54
N ALA A 153 -3.56 15.05 -4.80
CA ALA A 153 -3.79 14.13 -5.92
C ALA A 153 -2.96 12.84 -5.78
N TYR A 154 -1.67 12.96 -5.47
CA TYR A 154 -0.80 11.80 -5.28
C TYR A 154 -1.11 11.01 -4.00
N GLU A 155 -1.50 11.68 -2.92
CA GLU A 155 -1.99 11.00 -1.71
C GLU A 155 -3.26 10.17 -1.99
N ALA A 156 -4.17 10.70 -2.82
CA ALA A 156 -5.36 9.97 -3.24
C ALA A 156 -5.01 8.75 -4.11
N ILE A 157 -4.12 8.90 -5.08
CA ILE A 157 -3.62 7.79 -5.92
C ILE A 157 -2.95 6.73 -5.04
N ALA A 158 -2.03 7.14 -4.17
CA ALA A 158 -1.33 6.24 -3.25
C ALA A 158 -2.28 5.47 -2.34
N THR A 159 -3.30 6.14 -1.80
CA THR A 159 -4.32 5.52 -0.95
C THR A 159 -5.18 4.52 -1.73
N ALA A 160 -5.57 4.86 -2.96
CA ALA A 160 -6.31 3.95 -3.83
C ALA A 160 -5.46 2.71 -4.18
N MET A 161 -4.17 2.87 -4.49
CA MET A 161 -3.26 1.77 -4.76
C MET A 161 -3.09 0.86 -3.54
N PHE A 162 -2.89 1.44 -2.34
CA PHE A 162 -2.83 0.68 -1.09
C PHE A 162 -4.08 -0.19 -0.91
N GLN A 163 -5.28 0.41 -1.05
CA GLN A 163 -6.53 -0.33 -0.91
C GLN A 163 -6.67 -1.46 -1.95
N ALA A 164 -6.28 -1.19 -3.20
CA ALA A 164 -6.33 -2.19 -4.27
C ALA A 164 -5.44 -3.41 -3.97
N VAL A 165 -4.19 -3.21 -3.51
CA VAL A 165 -3.27 -4.32 -3.20
C VAL A 165 -3.64 -5.05 -1.91
N ARG A 166 -4.23 -4.37 -0.92
CA ARG A 166 -4.79 -5.02 0.28
C ARG A 166 -5.92 -5.98 -0.08
N LEU A 167 -6.80 -5.59 -1.01
CA LEU A 167 -7.95 -6.41 -1.41
C LEU A 167 -7.61 -7.50 -2.43
N GLY A 168 -6.78 -7.17 -3.42
CA GLY A 168 -6.49 -8.06 -4.55
C GLY A 168 -5.18 -8.84 -4.44
N GLY A 169 -4.30 -8.46 -3.50
CA GLY A 169 -2.94 -8.99 -3.43
C GLY A 169 -2.74 -10.17 -2.48
N GLY A 170 -3.78 -10.65 -1.80
CA GLY A 170 -3.65 -11.69 -0.76
C GLY A 170 -2.98 -12.97 -1.28
N PRO A 171 -2.26 -13.72 -0.42
CA PRO A 171 -1.65 -14.98 -0.82
C PRO A 171 -2.70 -16.01 -1.25
N CYS A 172 -2.25 -17.00 -2.01
CA CYS A 172 -3.08 -18.13 -2.46
C CYS A 172 -4.34 -17.75 -3.25
N THR A 173 -4.42 -16.51 -3.72
CA THR A 173 -5.39 -16.11 -4.73
C THR A 173 -4.95 -16.69 -6.10
N GLY A 174 -5.90 -16.84 -7.02
CA GLY A 174 -5.56 -17.23 -8.39
C GLY A 174 -4.95 -16.13 -9.24
N LEU A 175 -4.61 -15.00 -8.63
CA LEU A 175 -4.13 -13.82 -9.30
C LEU A 175 -2.60 -13.92 -9.51
N PRO A 176 -2.08 -13.47 -10.67
CA PRO A 176 -0.67 -13.60 -10.99
C PRO A 176 0.22 -12.64 -10.18
N TRP A 177 -0.35 -11.61 -9.56
CA TRP A 177 0.33 -10.62 -8.68
C TRP A 177 0.03 -10.85 -7.19
N ARG A 178 -0.30 -12.08 -6.78
CA ARG A 178 -0.59 -12.40 -5.38
C ARG A 178 0.67 -12.32 -4.51
N TRP A 179 0.51 -12.15 -3.21
CA TRP A 179 1.61 -12.32 -2.26
C TRP A 179 2.17 -13.75 -2.34
N GLY A 180 3.49 -13.86 -2.50
CA GLY A 180 4.20 -15.10 -2.77
C GLY A 180 4.03 -15.62 -4.20
N PHE A 181 3.82 -14.77 -5.21
CA PHE A 181 3.57 -15.24 -6.58
C PHE A 181 4.75 -15.98 -7.23
N GLY A 182 5.97 -15.83 -6.68
CA GLY A 182 7.14 -16.60 -7.12
C GLY A 182 7.06 -18.08 -6.75
N TYR A 183 6.17 -18.47 -5.83
CA TYR A 183 6.00 -19.88 -5.45
C TYR A 183 4.85 -20.53 -6.22
N PRO A 184 4.74 -21.88 -6.20
CA PRO A 184 3.55 -22.57 -6.68
C PRO A 184 2.25 -22.06 -6.02
N HIS A 185 1.12 -22.25 -6.70
CA HIS A 185 -0.17 -21.87 -6.13
C HIS A 185 -0.53 -22.71 -4.88
N CYS A 186 -1.06 -22.05 -3.87
CA CYS A 186 -1.39 -22.63 -2.56
C CYS A 186 -2.91 -22.68 -2.29
N TRP A 187 -3.67 -23.26 -3.23
CA TRP A 187 -5.15 -23.25 -3.24
C TRP A 187 -5.85 -23.84 -2.01
N SER A 188 -5.14 -24.65 -1.21
CA SER A 188 -5.65 -25.24 0.02
C SER A 188 -4.51 -25.75 0.90
N ARG A 189 -4.82 -26.01 2.18
CA ARG A 189 -3.95 -26.73 3.12
C ARG A 189 -3.41 -28.01 2.45
N ALA A 190 -2.10 -28.26 2.56
CA ALA A 190 -1.54 -29.55 2.16
C ALA A 190 -2.29 -30.65 2.92
N LYS A 191 -2.69 -31.72 2.21
CA LYS A 191 -3.27 -32.88 2.90
C LYS A 191 -2.17 -33.52 3.74
N GLU A 192 -2.42 -33.63 5.04
CA GLU A 192 -1.61 -34.42 5.98
C GLU A 192 -1.52 -35.88 5.53
#